data_AF-A0A2N0XT06-F1
#
_entry.id   AF-A0A2N0XT06-F1
#
_cell.length_a   1.000
_cell.length_b   1.000
_cell.length_c   1.000
_cell.angle_alpha   90.00
_cell.angle_beta   90.00
_cell.angle_gamma   90.00
#
_symmetry.space_group_name_H-M   'P 1'
#
loop_
_entity.id
_entity.type
_entity.pdbx_description
1 polymer ?
#
loop_
_entity_poly.entity_id
_entity_poly.type
_entity_poly.pdbx_seq_one_letter_code
_entity_poly.pdbx_strand_id
1 'polypeptide(L)'
;MSDELYSVLPFVAGGSVLVALLLVLFFLRIRKSGRKKVDQQRQQVRALEKELQKTNKQLLEVRSVMVGLGQKVAEQQDIIQHLNERITEIEHTDNDGRLYTRASKMVQLGAGINELIEECELPKAEAELMMSLQNKIAGKEKVPPLSGRTAPRRRQDQRRPQKNVK
;
A
#
# COMPACT_ATOMS: atom_id res chain seq x y z
N MET A 1 -45.48 -39.82 -87.36
CA MET A 1 -45.23 -38.76 -86.34
C MET A 1 -44.67 -39.33 -85.04
N SER A 2 -44.96 -40.58 -84.70
CA SER A 2 -44.42 -41.29 -83.52
C SER A 2 -42.94 -41.71 -83.63
N ASP A 3 -42.44 -42.02 -84.84
CA ASP A 3 -41.07 -42.50 -85.03
C ASP A 3 -40.00 -41.40 -84.87
N GLU A 4 -40.33 -40.15 -85.22
CA GLU A 4 -39.45 -38.99 -85.00
C GLU A 4 -39.22 -38.73 -83.51
N LEU A 5 -40.25 -38.94 -82.66
CA LEU A 5 -40.18 -38.70 -81.22
C LEU A 5 -39.29 -39.72 -80.49
N TYR A 6 -39.29 -40.99 -80.95
CA TYR A 6 -38.48 -42.06 -80.37
C TYR A 6 -36.98 -41.87 -80.60
N SER A 7 -36.59 -41.23 -81.72
CA SER A 7 -35.19 -40.90 -82.01
C SER A 7 -34.64 -39.75 -81.16
N VAL A 8 -35.46 -38.77 -80.75
CA VAL A 8 -34.99 -37.61 -79.96
C VAL A 8 -34.94 -37.87 -78.46
N LEU A 9 -35.78 -38.78 -77.94
CA LEU A 9 -35.82 -39.17 -76.53
C LEU A 9 -34.45 -39.53 -75.91
N PRO A 10 -33.61 -40.40 -76.52
CA PRO A 10 -32.31 -40.76 -75.94
C PRO A 10 -31.32 -39.59 -75.88
N PHE A 11 -31.36 -38.67 -76.85
CA PHE A 11 -30.49 -37.49 -76.86
C PHE A 11 -30.89 -36.48 -75.77
N VAL A 12 -32.19 -36.26 -75.57
CA VAL A 12 -32.71 -35.37 -74.53
C VAL A 12 -32.44 -35.94 -73.14
N ALA A 13 -32.64 -37.25 -72.95
CA ALA A 13 -32.31 -37.94 -71.71
C ALA A 13 -30.81 -37.84 -71.38
N GLY A 14 -29.93 -38.11 -72.34
CA GLY A 14 -28.48 -37.99 -72.15
C GLY A 14 -28.02 -36.56 -71.82
N GLY A 15 -28.57 -35.55 -72.51
CA GLY A 15 -28.30 -34.15 -72.22
C GLY A 15 -28.71 -33.75 -70.79
N SER A 16 -29.89 -34.18 -70.34
CA SER A 16 -30.38 -33.88 -68.99
C SER A 16 -29.49 -34.48 -67.88
N VAL A 17 -28.99 -35.70 -68.07
CA VAL A 17 -28.10 -36.37 -67.11
C VAL A 17 -26.75 -35.67 -67.05
N LEU A 18 -26.20 -35.25 -68.19
CA LEU A 18 -24.95 -34.46 -68.23
C LEU A 18 -25.11 -33.11 -67.52
N VAL A 19 -26.21 -32.40 -67.77
CA VAL A 19 -26.50 -31.12 -67.11
C VAL A 19 -26.66 -31.32 -65.59
N ALA A 20 -27.37 -32.36 -65.16
CA ALA A 20 -27.50 -32.69 -63.74
C ALA A 20 -26.14 -33.01 -63.10
N LEU A 21 -25.28 -33.79 -63.76
CA LEU A 21 -23.93 -34.09 -63.30
C LEU A 21 -23.07 -32.82 -63.16
N LEU A 22 -23.11 -31.93 -64.15
CA LEU A 22 -22.38 -30.66 -64.11
C LEU A 22 -22.88 -29.75 -62.98
N LEU A 23 -24.19 -29.68 -62.75
CA LEU A 23 -24.77 -28.94 -61.64
C LEU A 23 -24.35 -29.51 -60.28
N VAL A 24 -24.35 -30.83 -60.12
CA VAL A 24 -23.87 -31.49 -58.89
C VAL A 24 -22.39 -31.18 -58.66
N LEU A 25 -21.54 -31.32 -59.68
CA LEU A 25 -20.11 -31.00 -59.58
C LEU A 25 -19.87 -29.52 -59.24
N PHE A 26 -20.63 -28.62 -59.87
CA PHE A 26 -20.57 -27.18 -59.59
C PHE A 26 -21.00 -26.87 -58.15
N PHE A 27 -22.09 -27.48 -57.67
CA PHE A 27 -22.56 -27.31 -56.30
C PHE A 27 -21.57 -27.86 -55.26
N LEU A 28 -20.94 -29.01 -55.54
CA LEU A 28 -19.87 -29.56 -54.69
C LEU A 28 -18.63 -28.66 -54.67
N ARG A 29 -18.23 -28.09 -55.81
CA ARG A 29 -17.14 -27.10 -55.91
C ARG A 29 -17.44 -25.85 -55.08
N ILE A 30 -18.66 -25.29 -55.18
CA ILE A 30 -19.10 -24.14 -54.38
C ILE A 30 -19.10 -24.48 -52.90
N ARG A 31 -19.69 -25.62 -52.51
CA ARG A 31 -19.76 -26.05 -51.11
C ARG A 31 -18.37 -26.31 -50.53
N LYS A 32 -17.43 -26.86 -51.31
CA LYS A 32 -16.03 -27.06 -50.90
C LYS A 32 -15.27 -25.72 -50.77
N SER A 33 -15.50 -24.77 -51.68
CA SER A 33 -14.91 -23.43 -51.63
C SER A 33 -15.43 -22.61 -50.43
N GLY A 34 -16.73 -22.71 -50.14
CA GLY A 34 -17.35 -22.07 -48.98
C GLY A 34 -16.77 -22.57 -47.65
N ARG A 35 -16.54 -23.88 -47.52
CA ARG A 35 -15.91 -24.47 -46.32
C ARG A 35 -14.52 -23.91 -46.03
N LYS A 36 -13.69 -23.73 -47.06
CA LYS A 36 -12.33 -23.16 -46.89
C LYS A 36 -12.36 -21.74 -46.30
N LYS A 37 -13.30 -20.91 -46.74
CA LYS A 37 -13.47 -19.54 -46.22
C LYS A 37 -13.90 -19.55 -44.76
N VAL A 38 -14.83 -20.45 -44.40
CA VAL A 38 -15.27 -20.63 -43.00
C VAL A 38 -14.12 -21.12 -42.13
N ASP A 39 -13.31 -22.06 -42.62
CA ASP A 39 -12.15 -22.57 -41.87
C ASP A 39 -11.09 -21.47 -41.65
N GLN A 40 -10.80 -20.66 -42.66
CA GLN A 40 -9.89 -19.51 -42.52
C GLN A 40 -10.41 -18.48 -41.51
N GLN A 41 -11.69 -18.11 -41.59
CA GLN A 41 -12.31 -17.21 -40.61
C GLN A 41 -12.27 -17.81 -39.19
N ARG A 42 -12.56 -19.10 -39.04
CA ARG A 42 -12.44 -19.79 -37.75
C ARG A 42 -11.01 -19.77 -37.21
N GLN A 43 -10.00 -19.90 -38.06
CA GLN A 43 -8.61 -19.78 -37.63
C GLN A 43 -8.27 -18.36 -37.17
N GLN A 44 -8.72 -17.33 -37.88
CA GLN A 44 -8.53 -15.94 -37.47
C GLN A 44 -9.20 -15.63 -36.14
N VAL A 45 -10.45 -16.05 -35.94
CA VAL A 45 -11.16 -15.88 -34.66
C VAL A 45 -10.41 -16.58 -33.53
N ARG A 46 -9.94 -17.81 -33.75
CA ARG A 46 -9.14 -18.53 -32.75
C ARG A 46 -7.81 -17.85 -32.44
N ALA A 47 -7.16 -17.23 -33.42
CA ALA A 47 -5.92 -16.49 -33.22
C ALA A 47 -6.19 -15.23 -32.38
N LEU A 48 -7.22 -14.47 -32.73
CA LEU A 48 -7.62 -13.26 -32.02
C LEU A 48 -8.03 -13.57 -30.58
N GLU A 49 -8.76 -14.66 -30.36
CA GLU A 49 -9.14 -15.08 -29.01
C GLU A 49 -7.94 -15.49 -28.16
N LYS A 50 -6.92 -16.13 -28.76
CA LYS A 50 -5.65 -16.38 -28.08
C LYS A 50 -4.92 -15.09 -27.72
N GLU A 51 -4.93 -14.09 -28.61
CA GLU A 51 -4.34 -12.78 -28.31
C GLU A 51 -5.07 -12.07 -27.17
N LEU A 52 -6.40 -12.06 -27.18
CA LEU A 52 -7.21 -11.53 -26.08
C LEU A 52 -6.93 -12.25 -24.76
N GLN A 53 -6.79 -13.57 -24.77
CA GLN A 53 -6.43 -14.32 -23.56
C GLN A 53 -5.03 -13.95 -23.06
N LYS A 54 -4.06 -13.76 -23.95
CA LYS A 54 -2.70 -13.33 -23.57
C LYS A 54 -2.71 -11.92 -22.97
N THR A 55 -3.39 -10.97 -23.59
CA THR A 55 -3.47 -9.60 -23.08
C THR A 55 -4.21 -9.53 -21.77
N ASN A 56 -5.28 -10.32 -21.59
CA ASN A 56 -6.00 -10.39 -20.32
C ASN A 56 -5.09 -10.94 -19.19
N LYS A 57 -4.29 -11.98 -19.46
CA LYS A 57 -3.29 -12.47 -18.50
C LYS A 57 -2.26 -11.41 -18.13
N GLN A 58 -1.71 -10.70 -19.11
CA GLN A 58 -0.78 -9.60 -18.86
C GLN A 58 -1.41 -8.49 -18.03
N LEU A 59 -2.68 -8.17 -18.27
CA LEU A 59 -3.41 -7.16 -17.50
C LEU A 59 -3.60 -7.61 -16.04
N LEU A 60 -3.90 -8.89 -15.81
CA LEU A 60 -3.97 -9.45 -14.45
C LEU A 60 -2.62 -9.41 -13.73
N GLU A 61 -1.52 -9.70 -14.43
CA GLU A 61 -0.17 -9.57 -13.89
C GLU A 61 0.15 -8.12 -13.52
N VAL A 62 -0.12 -7.17 -14.42
CA VAL A 62 0.07 -5.73 -14.15
C VAL A 62 -0.79 -5.27 -12.97
N ARG A 63 -2.04 -5.73 -12.87
CA ARG A 63 -2.92 -5.42 -11.74
C ARG A 63 -2.32 -5.93 -10.42
N SER A 64 -1.78 -7.15 -10.41
CA SER A 64 -1.10 -7.72 -9.23
C SER A 64 0.11 -6.87 -8.82
N VAL A 65 0.96 -6.50 -9.79
CA VAL A 65 2.12 -5.61 -9.55
C VAL A 65 1.69 -4.25 -9.01
N MET A 66 0.63 -3.65 -9.57
CA MET A 66 0.11 -2.36 -9.12
C MET A 66 -0.42 -2.41 -7.68
N VAL A 67 -1.09 -3.50 -7.28
CA VAL A 67 -1.53 -3.70 -5.90
C VAL A 67 -0.32 -3.79 -4.95
N GLY A 68 0.72 -4.54 -5.33
CA GLY A 68 1.95 -4.63 -4.55
C GLY A 68 2.67 -3.29 -4.41
N LEU A 69 2.74 -2.50 -5.48
CA LEU A 69 3.26 -1.12 -5.44
C LEU A 69 2.42 -0.23 -4.52
N GLY A 70 1.09 -0.32 -4.58
CA GLY A 70 0.20 0.44 -3.69
C GLY A 70 0.44 0.14 -2.22
N GLN A 71 0.66 -1.13 -1.87
CA GLN A 71 1.03 -1.52 -0.50
C GLN A 71 2.39 -0.94 -0.08
N LYS A 72 3.38 -0.95 -0.98
CA LYS A 72 4.70 -0.37 -0.70
C LYS A 72 4.67 1.14 -0.52
N VAL A 73 3.85 1.84 -1.31
CA VAL A 73 3.63 3.28 -1.16
C VAL A 73 2.93 3.58 0.17
N ALA A 74 1.92 2.77 0.56
CA ALA A 74 1.26 2.92 1.85
C ALA A 74 2.22 2.69 3.03
N GLU A 75 3.07 1.66 2.94
CA GLU A 75 4.12 1.39 3.94
C GLU A 75 5.12 2.56 4.04
N GLN A 76 5.56 3.12 2.91
CA GLN A 76 6.43 4.29 2.91
C GLN A 76 5.73 5.53 3.48
N GLN A 77 4.45 5.73 3.20
CA GLN A 77 3.68 6.84 3.74
C GLN A 77 3.59 6.76 5.27
N ASP A 78 3.38 5.56 5.83
CA ASP A 78 3.35 5.32 7.27
C ASP A 78 4.72 5.60 7.92
N ILE A 79 5.81 5.14 7.28
CA ILE A 79 7.17 5.45 7.71
C ILE A 79 7.42 6.97 7.72
N ILE A 80 7.06 7.67 6.65
CA ILE A 80 7.21 9.13 6.55
C ILE A 80 6.42 9.84 7.66
N GLN A 81 5.20 9.38 7.94
CA GLN A 81 4.36 9.96 8.98
C GLN A 81 4.99 9.79 10.36
N HIS A 82 5.44 8.58 10.69
CA HIS A 82 6.16 8.33 11.95
C HIS A 82 7.46 9.13 12.05
N LEU A 83 8.22 9.27 10.95
CA LEU A 83 9.42 10.10 10.94
C LEU A 83 9.08 11.58 11.21
N ASN A 84 7.99 12.09 10.64
CA ASN A 84 7.59 13.47 10.83
C ASN A 84 7.16 13.75 12.29
N GLU A 85 6.43 12.81 12.91
CA GLU A 85 6.12 12.87 14.34
C GLU A 85 7.39 12.93 15.19
N ARG A 86 8.38 12.06 14.90
CA ARG A 86 9.67 12.07 15.59
C ARG A 86 10.45 13.36 15.39
N ILE A 87 10.45 13.93 14.19
CA ILE A 87 11.10 15.21 13.91
C ILE A 87 10.43 16.32 14.72
N THR A 88 9.10 16.33 14.79
CA THR A 88 8.35 17.32 15.57
C THR A 88 8.67 17.21 17.06
N GLU A 89 8.76 15.99 17.60
CA GLU A 89 9.17 15.72 18.99
C GLU A 89 10.61 16.23 19.26
N ILE A 90 11.54 15.95 18.35
CA ILE A 90 12.94 16.41 18.46
C ILE A 90 13.02 17.94 18.36
N GLU A 91 12.26 18.57 17.47
CA GLU A 91 12.26 20.02 17.30
C GLU A 91 11.76 20.73 18.56
N HIS A 92 10.72 20.21 19.21
CA HIS A 92 10.23 20.76 20.48
C HIS A 92 11.29 20.63 21.58
N THR A 93 11.91 19.45 21.72
CA THR A 93 12.93 19.23 22.75
C THR A 93 14.22 20.03 22.53
N ASP A 94 14.63 20.25 21.28
CA ASP A 94 15.81 21.09 20.96
C ASP A 94 15.52 22.58 21.21
N ASN A 95 14.31 23.05 20.92
CA ASN A 95 13.88 24.40 21.26
C ASN A 95 13.97 24.63 22.77
N ASP A 96 13.34 23.77 23.57
CA ASP A 96 13.38 23.84 25.03
C ASP A 96 14.83 23.76 25.55
N GLY A 97 15.61 22.80 25.06
CA GLY A 97 17.01 22.61 25.47
C GLY A 97 17.90 23.84 25.20
N ARG A 98 17.69 24.54 24.09
CA ARG A 98 18.40 25.78 23.75
C ARG A 98 17.99 26.94 24.67
N LEU A 99 16.71 27.07 25.00
CA LEU A 99 16.21 28.06 25.96
C LEU A 99 16.80 27.84 27.34
N TYR A 100 16.78 26.60 27.85
CA TYR A 100 17.36 26.24 29.16
C TYR A 100 18.88 26.43 29.21
N THR A 101 19.61 26.07 28.14
CA THR A 101 21.06 26.26 28.07
C THR A 101 21.43 27.75 28.05
N ARG A 102 20.64 28.58 27.36
CA ARG A 102 20.81 30.04 27.33
C ARG A 102 20.52 30.66 28.69
N ALA A 103 19.40 30.28 29.32
CA ALA A 103 19.01 30.76 30.65
C ALA A 103 20.06 30.42 31.72
N SER A 104 20.55 29.17 31.75
CA SER A 104 21.61 28.74 32.67
C SER A 104 22.89 29.58 32.55
N LYS A 105 23.28 29.96 31.33
CA LYS A 105 24.43 30.86 31.12
C LYS A 105 24.16 32.27 31.65
N MET A 106 22.96 32.83 31.43
CA MET A 106 22.61 34.15 31.94
C MET A 106 22.55 34.19 33.47
N VAL A 107 22.00 33.15 34.11
CA VAL A 107 21.98 33.03 35.57
C VAL A 107 23.41 32.92 36.14
N GLN A 108 24.31 32.19 35.48
CA GLN A 108 25.73 32.12 35.87
C GLN A 108 26.45 33.48 35.80
N LEU A 109 26.06 34.32 34.85
CA LEU A 109 26.57 35.69 34.70
C LEU A 109 25.91 36.69 35.67
N GLY A 110 24.92 36.25 36.46
CA GLY A 110 24.25 37.06 37.47
C GLY A 110 23.01 37.81 36.97
N ALA A 111 22.40 37.38 35.86
CA ALA A 111 21.15 37.95 35.37
C ALA A 111 20.01 37.78 36.40
N GLY A 112 19.12 38.78 36.44
CA GLY A 112 17.98 38.79 37.37
C GLY A 112 16.77 37.97 36.87
N ILE A 113 15.82 37.67 37.77
CA ILE A 113 14.58 36.92 37.45
C ILE A 113 13.84 37.53 36.26
N ASN A 114 13.60 38.85 36.29
CA ASN A 114 12.79 39.52 35.26
C ASN A 114 13.46 39.49 33.88
N GLU A 115 14.79 39.58 33.85
CA GLU A 115 15.60 39.53 32.63
C GLU A 115 15.56 38.12 32.00
N LEU A 116 15.51 37.07 32.84
CA LEU A 116 15.35 35.69 32.40
C LEU A 116 13.95 35.41 31.81
N ILE A 117 12.92 36.04 32.37
CA ILE A 117 11.53 35.90 31.90
C ILE A 117 11.36 36.57 30.54
N GLU A 118 11.91 37.77 30.34
CA GLU A 118 11.78 38.50 29.06
C GLU A 118 12.66 37.91 27.95
N GLU A 119 13.91 37.53 28.23
CA GLU A 119 14.88 37.18 27.18
C GLU A 119 14.94 35.66 26.88
N CYS A 120 14.53 34.80 27.83
CA CYS A 120 14.42 33.35 27.62
C CYS A 120 12.97 32.85 27.54
N GLU A 121 11.97 33.74 27.63
CA GLU A 121 10.54 33.41 27.57
C GLU A 121 10.11 32.34 28.59
N LEU A 122 10.83 32.24 29.71
CA LEU A 122 10.57 31.24 30.75
C LEU A 122 9.45 31.69 31.69
N PRO A 123 8.54 30.80 32.12
CA PRO A 123 7.56 31.11 33.13
C PRO A 123 8.24 31.41 34.48
N LYS A 124 7.61 32.30 35.26
CA LYS A 124 8.15 32.80 36.54
C LYS A 124 8.60 31.70 37.51
N ALA A 125 7.83 30.62 37.61
CA ALA A 125 8.14 29.50 38.50
C ALA A 125 9.42 28.73 38.08
N GLU A 126 9.71 28.64 36.78
CA GLU A 126 10.92 27.98 36.27
C GLU A 126 12.17 28.85 36.44
N ALA A 127 12.04 30.16 36.21
CA ALA A 127 13.11 31.12 36.46
C ALA A 127 13.53 31.16 37.95
N GLU A 128 12.54 31.17 38.86
CA GLU A 128 12.79 31.10 40.31
C GLU A 128 13.50 29.80 40.71
N LEU A 129 13.09 28.66 40.13
CA LEU A 129 13.73 27.38 40.36
C LEU A 129 15.19 27.37 39.87
N MET A 130 15.46 27.85 38.65
CA MET A 130 16.82 27.92 38.09
C MET A 130 17.77 28.75 38.97
N MET A 131 17.31 29.91 39.46
CA MET A 131 18.11 30.74 40.38
C MET A 131 18.34 30.06 41.72
N SER A 132 17.34 29.37 42.28
CA SER A 132 17.51 28.63 43.53
C SER A 132 18.52 27.47 43.38
N LEU A 133 18.50 26.77 42.24
CA LEU A 133 19.44 25.71 41.92
C LEU A 133 20.87 26.26 41.79
N GLN A 134 21.05 27.38 41.09
CA GLN A 134 22.35 28.04 40.96
C GLN A 134 22.88 28.49 42.32
N ASN A 135 22.02 29.06 43.17
CA ASN A 135 22.38 29.51 44.52
C ASN A 135 22.78 28.33 45.43
N LYS A 136 22.14 27.16 45.27
CA LYS A 136 22.51 25.92 45.95
C LYS A 136 23.86 25.36 45.43
N ILE A 137 24.10 25.40 44.12
CA ILE A 137 25.37 24.93 43.50
C ILE A 137 26.53 25.88 43.84
N ALA A 138 26.29 27.20 43.85
CA ALA A 138 27.26 28.23 44.22
C ALA A 138 27.50 28.34 45.74
N GLY A 139 26.92 27.43 46.55
CA GLY A 139 27.19 27.32 47.98
C GLY A 139 26.58 28.42 48.86
N LYS A 140 25.62 29.21 48.35
CA LYS A 140 24.99 30.32 49.09
C LYS A 140 23.81 29.89 49.98
N GLU A 141 23.33 28.65 49.87
CA GLU A 141 22.18 28.16 50.64
C GLU A 141 22.47 26.78 51.27
N LYS A 142 22.20 26.61 52.58
CA LYS A 142 22.27 25.31 53.26
C LYS A 142 21.12 24.43 52.75
N VAL A 143 21.46 23.36 52.04
CA VAL A 143 20.51 22.37 51.53
C VAL A 143 19.68 21.80 52.70
N PRO A 144 18.34 21.92 52.71
CA PRO A 144 17.52 21.07 53.56
C PRO A 144 17.68 19.63 53.05
N PRO A 145 17.95 18.65 53.92
CA PRO A 145 18.12 17.28 53.46
C PRO A 145 16.83 16.83 52.78
N LEU A 146 16.93 16.46 51.50
CA LEU A 146 15.90 15.69 50.82
C LEU A 146 15.77 14.37 51.59
N SER A 147 14.79 14.32 52.50
CA SER A 147 14.46 13.11 53.24
C SER A 147 13.99 12.07 52.23
N GLY A 148 14.91 11.20 51.81
CA GLY A 148 14.62 9.99 51.06
C GLY A 148 13.71 9.12 51.90
N ARG A 149 12.39 9.23 51.68
CA ARG A 149 11.39 8.39 52.33
C ARG A 149 11.39 7.01 51.67
N THR A 150 12.44 6.23 51.85
CA THR A 150 12.37 4.77 51.69
C THR A 150 11.64 4.20 52.90
N ALA A 151 10.31 4.17 52.82
CA ALA A 151 9.52 3.43 53.81
C ALA A 151 9.93 1.95 53.76
N PRO A 152 10.33 1.31 54.87
CA PRO A 152 10.56 -0.11 54.87
C PRO A 152 9.22 -0.82 54.67
N ARG A 153 9.10 -1.54 53.55
CA ARG A 153 8.00 -2.43 53.24
C ARG A 153 7.90 -3.46 54.37
N ARG A 154 6.95 -3.28 55.30
CA ARG A 154 6.61 -4.30 56.30
C ARG A 154 6.35 -5.60 55.54
N ARG A 155 7.26 -6.57 55.67
CA ARG A 155 6.99 -7.97 55.35
C ARG A 155 5.88 -8.42 56.29
N GLN A 156 4.63 -8.26 55.86
CA GLN A 156 3.52 -8.91 56.51
C GLN A 156 3.50 -10.34 55.98
N ASP A 157 4.19 -11.18 56.74
CA ASP A 157 4.05 -12.63 56.73
C ASP A 157 2.56 -12.96 56.90
N GLN A 158 1.88 -13.23 55.79
CA GLN A 158 0.52 -13.75 55.80
C GLN A 158 0.53 -15.11 55.12
N ARG A 159 1.10 -16.09 55.85
CA ARG A 159 0.71 -17.49 55.73
C ARG A 159 -0.82 -17.59 55.78
N ARG A 160 -1.45 -18.02 54.69
CA ARG A 160 -2.73 -18.74 54.75
C ARG A 160 -2.73 -19.92 53.76
N PRO A 161 -3.43 -21.01 54.13
CA PRO A 161 -3.10 -22.36 53.72
C PRO A 161 -3.69 -22.73 52.36
N GLN A 162 -3.03 -23.65 51.68
CA GLN A 162 -3.55 -24.37 50.52
C GLN A 162 -4.86 -25.08 50.91
N LYS A 163 -5.93 -24.80 50.17
CA LYS A 163 -7.09 -25.70 50.10
C LYS A 163 -7.05 -26.41 48.76
N ASN A 164 -6.85 -27.73 48.86
CA ASN A 164 -6.93 -28.68 47.77
C ASN A 164 -8.26 -28.57 47.04
N VAL A 165 -8.19 -28.49 45.72
CA VAL A 165 -9.31 -28.70 44.81
C VAL A 165 -9.50 -30.21 44.67
N LYS A 166 -10.74 -30.64 44.86
CA LYS A 166 -11.21 -31.99 44.57
C LYS A 166 -11.87 -31.97 43.20
#